data_AF-A0A257LJT0-F1
#
_entry.id   AF-A0A257LJT0-F1
#
_cell.length_a   1.000
_cell.length_b   1.000
_cell.length_c   1.000
_cell.angle_alpha   90.00
_cell.angle_beta   90.00
_cell.angle_gamma   90.00
#
_symmetry.space_group_name_H-M   'P 1'
#
loop_
_entity.id
_entity.type
_entity.pdbx_description
1 polymer ?
#
loop_
_entity_poly.entity_id
_entity_poly.type
_entity_poly.pdbx_seq_one_letter_code
_entity_poly.pdbx_strand_id
1 'polypeptide(L)'
;MPDHVHFFAMPLPAEAKPLSVAVGKWKEWSAKKILKLHTEAGPLRQPEFFDHLLRSRESRAEKWSYVRENPVRAGLVARAEDWLFSGAVDFE
;
A
#
# COMPACT_ATOMS: atom_id res chain seq x y z
N MET A 1 -0.92 2.10 7.43
CA MET A 1 -1.93 2.29 8.48
C MET A 1 -1.97 1.02 9.32
N PRO A 2 -2.51 1.04 10.55
CA PRO A 2 -2.56 -0.16 11.39
C PRO A 2 -3.40 -1.30 10.80
N ASP A 3 -4.42 -0.96 10.01
CA ASP A 3 -5.42 -1.86 9.45
C ASP A 3 -5.27 -2.10 7.93
N HIS A 4 -4.58 -1.21 7.21
CA HIS A 4 -4.37 -1.33 5.76
C HIS A 4 -3.03 -0.76 5.26
N VAL A 5 -2.70 -1.11 4.02
CA VAL A 5 -1.48 -0.69 3.30
C VAL A 5 -1.88 -0.05 1.98
N HIS A 6 -1.25 1.08 1.64
CA HIS A 6 -1.35 1.70 0.32
C HIS A 6 -0.09 1.40 -0.50
N PHE A 7 -0.27 1.09 -1.77
CA PHE A 7 0.82 0.98 -2.73
C PHE A 7 0.70 2.08 -3.79
N PHE A 8 1.81 2.75 -4.03
CA PHE A 8 2.04 3.49 -5.26
C PHE A 8 2.95 2.63 -6.13
N ALA A 9 2.46 2.18 -7.28
CA ALA A 9 3.18 1.24 -8.13
C ALA A 9 2.96 1.58 -9.61
N MET A 10 4.00 1.31 -10.41
CA MET A 10 3.95 1.38 -11.86
C MET A 10 4.40 0.04 -12.42
N PRO A 11 3.75 -0.49 -13.47
CA PRO A 11 4.23 -1.71 -14.13
C PRO A 11 5.61 -1.48 -14.76
N LEU A 12 6.52 -2.44 -14.58
CA LEU A 12 7.78 -2.47 -15.32
C LEU A 12 7.51 -2.98 -16.75
N PRO A 13 7.80 -2.20 -17.81
CA PRO A 13 7.26 -2.41 -19.15
C PRO A 13 7.48 -3.81 -19.76
N ALA A 14 8.62 -4.44 -19.50
CA ALA A 14 8.99 -5.71 -20.14
C ALA A 14 8.34 -6.95 -19.49
N GLU A 15 7.88 -6.84 -18.24
CA GLU A 15 7.51 -8.01 -17.41
C GLU A 15 6.21 -7.83 -16.63
N ALA A 16 5.47 -6.75 -16.91
CA ALA A 16 4.26 -6.40 -16.19
C ALA A 16 3.24 -7.56 -16.18
N LYS A 17 2.98 -8.10 -15.00
CA LYS A 17 1.86 -9.02 -14.76
C LYS A 17 0.59 -8.21 -14.49
N PRO A 18 -0.61 -8.80 -14.69
CA PRO A 18 -1.84 -8.17 -14.23
C PRO A 18 -1.76 -7.80 -12.75
N LEU A 19 -2.27 -6.62 -12.38
CA LEU A 19 -2.21 -6.10 -11.01
C LEU A 19 -2.76 -7.10 -9.99
N SER A 20 -3.85 -7.80 -10.35
CA SER A 20 -4.47 -8.83 -9.51
C SER A 20 -3.52 -10.00 -9.18
N VAL A 21 -2.68 -10.41 -10.12
CA VAL A 21 -1.68 -11.47 -9.91
C VAL A 21 -0.61 -10.99 -8.94
N ALA A 22 -0.09 -9.77 -9.14
CA ALA A 22 0.94 -9.20 -8.27
C ALA A 22 0.44 -9.00 -6.84
N VAL A 23 -0.73 -8.37 -6.67
CA VAL A 23 -1.35 -8.15 -5.34
C VAL A 23 -1.72 -9.48 -4.67
N GLY A 24 -2.25 -10.44 -5.43
CA GLY A 24 -2.57 -11.77 -4.92
C GLY A 24 -1.34 -12.47 -4.34
N LYS A 25 -0.22 -12.48 -5.08
CA LYS A 25 1.04 -13.07 -4.63
C LYS A 25 1.63 -12.34 -3.41
N TRP A 26 1.57 -11.00 -3.40
CA TRP A 26 2.02 -10.23 -2.24
C TRP A 26 1.20 -10.54 -0.99
N LYS A 27 -0.13 -10.59 -1.09
CA LYS A 27 -1.02 -10.96 0.03
C LYS A 27 -0.73 -12.36 0.54
N GLU A 28 -0.57 -13.32 -0.37
CA GLU A 28 -0.26 -14.72 -0.03
C GLU A 28 1.06 -14.83 0.75
N TRP A 29 2.15 -14.28 0.22
CA TRP A 29 3.47 -14.38 0.82
C TRP A 29 3.56 -13.67 2.17
N SER A 30 3.04 -12.44 2.25
CA SER A 30 3.05 -11.66 3.48
C SER A 30 2.18 -12.31 4.56
N ALA A 31 1.00 -12.83 4.22
CA ALA A 31 0.16 -13.50 5.20
C ALA A 31 0.80 -14.77 5.75
N LYS A 32 1.40 -15.60 4.89
CA LYS A 32 2.16 -16.79 5.31
C LYS A 32 3.30 -16.43 6.28
N LYS A 33 4.00 -15.31 6.05
CA LYS A 33 5.08 -14.86 6.94
C LYS A 33 4.55 -14.33 8.27
N ILE A 34 3.52 -13.49 8.24
CA ILE A 34 2.93 -12.89 9.45
C ILE A 34 2.31 -13.98 10.35
N LEU A 35 1.55 -14.92 9.78
CA LEU A 35 0.94 -16.02 10.53
C LEU A 35 1.97 -16.97 11.17
N LYS A 36 3.17 -17.10 10.58
CA LYS A 36 4.28 -17.83 11.22
C LYS A 36 4.82 -17.12 12.46
N LEU A 37 4.75 -15.79 12.50
CA LEU A 37 5.20 -14.97 13.63
C LEU A 37 4.10 -14.79 14.68
N HIS A 38 2.83 -14.87 14.27
CA HIS A 38 1.67 -14.69 15.12
C HIS A 38 0.64 -15.79 14.85
N THR A 39 0.59 -16.77 15.75
CA THR A 39 -0.08 -18.06 15.54
C THR A 39 -1.60 -18.01 15.75
N GLU A 40 -2.16 -16.90 16.26
CA GLU A 40 -3.55 -16.85 16.76
C GLU A 40 -4.56 -16.14 15.85
N ALA A 41 -4.20 -15.74 14.63
CA ALA A 41 -5.11 -14.93 13.80
C ALA A 41 -5.93 -15.78 12.82
N GLY A 42 -7.23 -15.49 12.74
CA GLY A 42 -8.10 -15.85 11.61
C GLY A 42 -7.63 -15.23 10.29
N PRO A 43 -8.49 -15.09 9.26
CA PRO A 43 -8.06 -14.57 7.96
C PRO A 43 -7.42 -13.18 8.09
N LEU A 44 -6.10 -13.09 7.84
CA LEU A 44 -5.30 -11.88 8.05
C LEU A 44 -5.62 -10.75 7.05
N ARG A 45 -6.05 -11.10 5.83
CA ARG A 45 -6.23 -10.15 4.72
C ARG A 45 -7.70 -10.11 4.31
N GLN A 46 -8.21 -8.91 4.09
CA GLN A 46 -9.49 -8.71 3.41
C GLN A 46 -9.44 -9.32 1.98
N PRO A 47 -10.49 -10.04 1.55
CA PRO A 47 -10.67 -10.42 0.14
C PRO A 47 -10.67 -9.21 -0.79
N GLU A 48 -10.24 -9.40 -2.04
CA GLU A 48 -10.15 -8.36 -3.07
C GLU A 48 -9.25 -7.17 -2.68
N PHE A 49 -9.06 -6.20 -3.56
CA PHE A 49 -8.30 -4.98 -3.27
C PHE A 49 -8.91 -3.82 -4.02
N PHE A 50 -8.72 -2.61 -3.50
CA PHE A 50 -9.06 -1.40 -4.20
C PHE A 50 -7.85 -0.91 -5.00
N ASP A 51 -8.06 -0.59 -6.27
CA ASP A 51 -7.09 0.08 -7.12
C ASP A 51 -7.68 1.32 -7.77
N HIS A 52 -6.79 2.26 -8.10
CA HIS A 52 -7.15 3.48 -8.79
C HIS A 52 -6.03 3.85 -9.78
N LEU A 53 -6.36 3.87 -11.07
CA LEU A 53 -5.42 4.18 -12.13
C LEU A 53 -5.18 5.69 -12.25
N LEU A 54 -3.93 6.11 -12.03
CA LEU A 54 -3.51 7.50 -12.19
C LEU A 54 -3.10 7.77 -13.65
N ARG A 55 -3.86 8.61 -14.35
CA ARG A 55 -3.70 8.86 -15.80
C ARG A 55 -2.92 10.14 -16.13
N SER A 56 -2.72 11.06 -15.19
CA SER A 56 -1.95 12.30 -15.40
C SER A 56 -0.84 12.46 -14.37
N ARG A 57 0.11 13.37 -14.66
CA ARG A 57 1.19 13.69 -13.72
C ARG A 57 0.69 14.53 -12.55
N GLU A 58 -0.20 15.50 -12.78
CA GLU A 58 -0.79 16.31 -11.71
C GLU A 58 -1.54 15.43 -10.69
N SER A 59 -2.24 14.40 -11.18
CA SER A 59 -2.97 13.45 -10.33
C SER A 59 -2.06 12.62 -9.41
N ARG A 60 -0.78 12.43 -9.77
CA ARG A 60 0.16 11.59 -8.99
C ARG A 60 0.65 12.28 -7.72
N ALA A 61 1.11 13.52 -7.81
CA ALA A 61 1.64 14.26 -6.67
C ALA A 61 0.54 14.56 -5.63
N GLU A 62 -0.65 14.97 -6.10
CA GLU A 62 -1.80 15.22 -5.24
C GLU A 62 -2.23 13.93 -4.51
N LYS A 63 -2.33 12.82 -5.24
CA LYS A 63 -2.74 11.55 -4.64
C LYS A 63 -1.69 11.01 -3.66
N TRP A 64 -0.41 11.24 -3.93
CA TRP A 64 0.66 10.90 -2.99
C TRP A 64 0.59 11.73 -1.72
N SER A 65 0.37 13.05 -1.84
CA SER A 65 0.14 13.93 -0.69
C SER A 65 -1.03 13.42 0.15
N TYR A 66 -2.14 13.04 -0.49
CA TYR A 66 -3.28 12.46 0.21
C TYR A 66 -2.91 11.21 1.02
N VAL A 67 -2.15 10.28 0.43
CA VAL A 67 -1.73 9.04 1.12
C VAL A 67 -0.78 9.34 2.28
N ARG A 68 0.15 10.29 2.10
CA ARG A 68 1.07 10.73 3.17
C ARG A 68 0.35 11.34 4.36
N GLU A 69 -0.76 12.04 4.13
CA GLU A 69 -1.56 12.70 5.19
C GLU A 69 -2.56 11.75 5.89
N ASN A 70 -2.76 10.52 5.41
CA ASN A 70 -3.71 9.59 6.03
C ASN A 70 -3.41 9.27 7.51
N PRO A 71 -2.15 9.07 7.95
CA PRO A 71 -1.84 8.88 9.36
C PRO A 71 -2.23 10.08 10.24
N VAL A 72 -2.07 11.31 9.72
CA VAL A 72 -2.46 12.54 10.42
C VAL A 72 -3.98 12.63 10.53
N ARG A 73 -4.69 12.42 9.41
CA ARG A 73 -6.16 12.39 9.38
C ARG A 73 -6.78 11.35 10.29
N ALA A 74 -6.08 10.23 10.51
CA ALA A 74 -6.49 9.17 11.43
C ALA A 74 -6.07 9.42 12.89
N GLY A 75 -5.39 10.53 13.18
CA GLY A 75 -4.94 10.88 14.53
C GLY A 75 -3.80 10.01 15.07
N LEU A 76 -3.07 9.31 14.20
CA LEU A 76 -1.97 8.43 14.60
C LEU A 76 -0.69 9.20 14.90
N VAL A 77 -0.51 10.34 14.24
CA VAL A 77 0.64 11.25 14.37
C VAL A 77 0.19 12.70 14.17
N ALA A 78 0.93 13.65 14.72
CA ALA A 78 0.66 15.08 14.53
C ALA A 78 1.16 15.60 13.18
N ARG A 79 2.24 15.01 12.64
CA ARG A 79 2.82 15.37 11.35
C ARG A 79 3.03 14.12 10.51
N ALA A 80 2.89 14.23 9.19
CA ALA A 80 3.06 13.10 8.28
C ALA A 80 4.48 12.48 8.37
N GLU A 81 5.49 13.29 8.65
CA GLU A 81 6.89 12.85 8.80
C GLU A 81 7.12 11.95 10.02
N ASP A 82 6.26 12.04 11.03
CA ASP A 82 6.41 11.25 12.26
C ASP A 82 5.92 9.79 12.06
N TRP A 83 5.28 9.50 10.93
CA TRP A 83 4.81 8.15 10.62
C TRP A 83 5.94 7.26 10.09
N LEU A 84 6.55 6.49 10.98
CA LEU A 84 7.68 5.58 10.70
C LEU A 84 7.36 4.45 9.71
N PHE A 85 6.08 4.16 9.49
CA PHE A 85 5.63 3.11 8.56
C PHE A 85 5.21 3.69 7.20
N SER A 86 5.75 4.85 6.83
CA SER A 86 5.60 5.44 5.50
C SER A 86 6.69 4.95 4.55
N GLY A 87 6.43 5.05 3.25
CA GLY A 87 7.43 4.84 2.19
C GLY A 87 7.72 6.13 1.45
N ALA A 88 8.57 6.05 0.43
CA ALA A 88 8.81 7.13 -0.52
C ALA A 88 8.38 6.71 -1.93
N VAL A 89 7.99 7.69 -2.74
CA VAL A 89 7.72 7.51 -4.16
C VAL A 89 8.65 8.45 -4.92
N ASP A 90 9.41 7.89 -5.84
CA ASP A 90 10.15 8.66 -6.82
C ASP A 90 9.24 8.93 -8.03
N PHE A 91 9.19 10.20 -8.45
CA PHE A 91 8.38 10.65 -9.58
C PHE A 91 9.24 11.00 -10.81
N GLU A 92 10.55 10.82 -10.73
CA GLU A 92 11.50 11.01 -11.84
C GLU A 92 11.58 9.79 -12.77
#